data_AF-A0A919FHR8-F1
#
_entry.id   AF-A0A919FHR8-F1
#
_cell.length_a   1.000
_cell.length_b   1.000
_cell.length_c   1.000
_cell.angle_alpha   90.00
_cell.angle_beta   90.00
_cell.angle_gamma   90.00
#
_symmetry.space_group_name_H-M   'P 1'
#
loop_
_entity.id
_entity.type
_entity.pdbx_description
1 polymer ?
#
loop_
_entity_poly.entity_id
_entity_poly.type
_entity_poly.pdbx_seq_one_letter_code
_entity_poly.pdbx_strand_id
1 'polypeptide(L)'
;MGRRLLHRIGTSVAAAGLALAAAPPAGAADSVDVQVPNGTFAQPVAPDNGTMAGHTDWSPDNTGVVFGKALAQHPLGHQAAALNWNNAALALRTRLWGVKAGSQVTLNWDDSPGVDRRCKAEQLKDGQTYNVSLVAPGDPVDPQVTTKGTDSVGTANWTTGRVFEFTAPEDNPMVSFDSAEKRDSLSCGPLITNVTARQTPAPVDQKIRKEQLPGPKAYRGNDWLEPGVAVDDCEGSATNCVFTVDKRYSYQYYGQTRIVGEVYINCTRNPVVDDHRTETTEPPYDNLTQYYALKGAPLIPSRSDISLSRPNLAAQAAAGFSAAGGNTAAVSTSNPLTWSRTTSKALNPTIQPGETSWIEVQSARERVVGSFTNARNKYRLDATFDVPATSLPDRWIQRTGPLTETELQRCGSARPTAGTPDNGAGPDRRLITVDAPPAGVVTRSVLLNP
;
A
#
# COMPACT_ATOMS: atom_id res chain seq x y z
N MET A 1 4.16 -51.03 72.29
CA MET A 1 4.26 -52.30 71.55
C MET A 1 3.75 -52.02 70.14
N GLY A 2 4.50 -51.99 69.05
CA GLY A 2 5.72 -52.68 68.69
C GLY A 2 5.42 -53.49 67.41
N ARG A 3 5.62 -52.89 66.23
CA ARG A 3 6.26 -53.54 65.05
C ARG A 3 6.27 -52.62 63.83
N ARG A 4 7.49 -52.41 63.32
CA ARG A 4 7.87 -51.94 61.98
C ARG A 4 7.62 -53.04 60.93
N LEU A 5 7.64 -52.62 59.66
CA LEU A 5 8.15 -53.25 58.42
C LEU A 5 7.09 -53.18 57.29
N LEU A 6 7.39 -52.93 56.01
CA LEU A 6 8.52 -52.36 55.27
C LEU A 6 8.10 -52.39 53.77
N HIS A 7 8.39 -51.33 53.01
CA HIS A 7 8.56 -51.25 51.53
C HIS A 7 7.46 -51.73 50.55
N ARG A 8 7.12 -50.84 49.61
CA ARG A 8 7.61 -50.96 48.22
C ARG A 8 7.60 -49.62 47.49
N ILE A 9 8.75 -49.35 46.86
CA ILE A 9 9.06 -48.23 45.98
C ILE A 9 8.44 -48.54 44.61
N GLY A 10 7.71 -47.59 44.04
CA GLY A 10 7.25 -47.59 42.65
C GLY A 10 7.50 -46.20 42.06
N THR A 11 8.65 -46.03 41.42
CA THR A 11 8.99 -44.86 40.61
C THR A 11 8.24 -44.92 39.29
N SER A 12 7.22 -44.07 39.13
CA SER A 12 6.56 -43.79 37.85
C SER A 12 7.20 -42.54 37.24
N VAL A 13 7.96 -42.71 36.15
CA VAL A 13 8.46 -41.61 35.33
C VAL A 13 7.28 -41.08 34.50
N ALA A 14 6.80 -39.89 34.84
CA ALA A 14 5.81 -39.19 34.02
C ALA A 14 6.51 -38.52 32.84
N ALA A 15 6.37 -39.10 31.64
CA ALA A 15 6.73 -38.46 30.39
C ALA A 15 5.70 -37.35 30.09
N ALA A 16 6.10 -36.09 30.26
CA ALA A 16 5.33 -34.94 29.82
C ALA A 16 5.43 -34.84 28.28
N GLY A 17 4.42 -35.36 27.58
CA GLY A 17 4.25 -35.13 26.15
C GLY A 17 3.88 -33.66 25.91
N LEU A 18 4.78 -32.91 25.27
CA LEU A 18 4.46 -31.62 24.65
C LEU A 18 3.46 -31.88 23.52
N ALA A 19 2.19 -31.62 23.79
CA ALA A 19 1.20 -31.45 22.73
C ALA A 19 1.56 -30.18 21.96
N LEU A 20 2.15 -30.32 20.77
CA LEU A 20 2.19 -29.25 19.79
C LEU A 20 0.74 -28.89 19.47
N ALA A 21 0.29 -27.73 19.97
CA ALA A 21 -0.90 -27.10 19.44
C ALA A 21 -0.64 -26.82 17.96
N ALA A 22 -1.32 -27.56 17.08
CA ALA A 22 -1.34 -27.25 15.67
C ALA A 22 -1.74 -25.78 15.52
N ALA A 23 -0.93 -25.02 14.77
CA ALA A 23 -1.27 -23.66 14.40
C ALA A 23 -2.69 -23.67 13.79
N PRO A 24 -3.56 -22.72 14.16
CA PRO A 24 -4.87 -22.62 13.52
C PRO A 24 -4.65 -22.55 12.01
N PRO A 25 -5.49 -23.24 11.20
CA PRO A 25 -5.39 -23.13 9.76
C PRO A 25 -5.46 -21.64 9.41
N ALA A 26 -4.49 -21.18 8.62
CA ALA A 26 -4.50 -19.83 8.08
C ALA A 26 -5.88 -19.61 7.46
N GLY A 27 -6.68 -18.73 8.04
CA GLY A 27 -7.97 -18.35 7.47
C GLY A 27 -7.72 -17.95 6.02
N ALA A 28 -8.53 -18.45 5.10
CA ALA A 28 -8.52 -17.97 3.72
C ALA A 28 -8.58 -16.44 3.79
N ALA A 29 -7.48 -15.77 3.41
CA ALA A 29 -7.46 -14.32 3.41
C ALA A 29 -8.61 -13.86 2.50
N ASP A 30 -9.48 -12.99 3.03
CA ASP A 30 -10.72 -12.61 2.39
C ASP A 30 -10.44 -12.09 0.98
N SER A 31 -10.99 -12.76 -0.04
CA SER A 31 -10.87 -12.31 -1.42
C SER A 31 -11.72 -11.05 -1.60
N VAL A 32 -11.17 -10.04 -2.27
CA VAL A 32 -11.87 -8.80 -2.57
C VAL A 32 -11.97 -8.60 -4.07
N ASP A 33 -13.05 -7.98 -4.52
CA ASP A 33 -13.25 -7.65 -5.93
C ASP A 33 -12.20 -6.62 -6.40
N VAL A 34 -11.76 -6.78 -7.64
CA VAL A 34 -10.82 -5.89 -8.33
C VAL A 34 -11.56 -5.14 -9.41
N GLN A 35 -11.29 -3.84 -9.51
CA GLN A 35 -11.88 -3.03 -10.56
C GLN A 35 -11.26 -3.40 -11.91
N VAL A 36 -12.08 -3.92 -12.82
CA VAL A 36 -11.77 -4.08 -14.25
C VAL A 36 -12.56 -3.02 -15.01
N PRO A 37 -11.91 -1.94 -15.50
CA PRO A 37 -12.59 -0.91 -16.27
C PRO A 37 -13.32 -1.52 -17.47
N ASN A 38 -14.62 -1.19 -17.62
CA ASN A 38 -15.43 -1.59 -18.75
C ASN A 38 -15.35 -3.10 -19.10
N GLY A 39 -15.26 -4.00 -18.10
CA GLY A 39 -15.08 -5.44 -18.32
C GLY A 39 -16.23 -6.14 -19.08
N THR A 40 -17.42 -5.54 -19.13
CA THR A 40 -18.57 -6.02 -19.92
C THR A 40 -18.66 -5.37 -21.31
N PHE A 41 -17.67 -4.55 -21.66
CA PHE A 41 -17.63 -3.77 -22.90
C PHE A 41 -18.90 -2.97 -23.16
N ALA A 42 -19.56 -2.47 -22.10
CA ALA A 42 -20.77 -1.66 -22.21
C ALA A 42 -20.52 -0.30 -22.90
N GLN A 43 -19.26 0.14 -22.94
CA GLN A 43 -18.83 1.32 -23.68
C GLN A 43 -17.78 0.98 -24.77
N PRO A 44 -17.86 1.60 -25.95
CA PRO A 44 -18.95 2.44 -26.42
C PRO A 44 -20.25 1.63 -26.62
N VAL A 45 -21.40 2.29 -26.56
CA VAL A 45 -22.69 1.61 -26.78
C VAL A 45 -22.83 1.27 -28.27
N ALA A 46 -22.87 -0.02 -28.60
CA ALA A 46 -23.07 -0.49 -29.97
C ALA A 46 -24.56 -0.68 -30.26
N PRO A 47 -25.03 -0.45 -31.51
CA PRO A 47 -26.39 -0.81 -31.90
C PRO A 47 -26.63 -2.30 -31.67
N ASP A 48 -27.81 -2.71 -31.18
CA ASP A 48 -28.06 -4.08 -30.74
C ASP A 48 -27.67 -5.15 -31.77
N ASN A 49 -28.01 -4.96 -33.05
CA ASN A 49 -27.67 -5.85 -34.17
C ASN A 49 -26.46 -5.36 -35.00
N GLY A 50 -25.63 -4.51 -34.43
CA GLY A 50 -24.52 -3.86 -35.11
C GLY A 50 -23.24 -3.88 -34.31
N THR A 51 -22.28 -3.09 -34.78
CA THR A 51 -20.97 -2.94 -34.16
C THR A 51 -20.64 -1.48 -33.92
N MET A 52 -19.73 -1.22 -32.99
CA MET A 52 -19.16 0.11 -32.73
C MET A 52 -17.64 0.01 -32.65
N ALA A 53 -16.95 0.97 -33.26
CA ALA A 53 -15.49 1.00 -33.25
C ALA A 53 -14.94 1.35 -31.85
N GLY A 54 -13.82 0.73 -31.49
CA GLY A 54 -13.12 0.97 -30.24
C GLY A 54 -13.69 0.21 -29.05
N HIS A 55 -12.97 0.30 -27.93
CA HIS A 55 -13.29 -0.32 -26.64
C HIS A 55 -12.76 0.58 -25.52
N THR A 56 -13.65 1.32 -24.86
CA THR A 56 -13.26 2.33 -23.88
C THR A 56 -12.52 1.69 -22.70
N ASP A 57 -11.42 2.31 -22.26
CA ASP A 57 -10.59 1.90 -21.09
C ASP A 57 -9.79 0.61 -21.27
N TRP A 58 -9.72 0.12 -22.50
CA TRP A 58 -8.91 -1.00 -22.91
C TRP A 58 -7.92 -0.54 -23.97
N SER A 59 -6.64 -0.85 -23.77
CA SER A 59 -5.60 -0.50 -24.74
C SER A 59 -5.54 -1.53 -25.87
N PRO A 60 -5.34 -1.11 -27.12
CA PRO A 60 -5.26 0.30 -27.58
C PRO A 60 -6.65 0.97 -27.70
N ASP A 61 -6.86 2.12 -27.05
CA ASP A 61 -8.18 2.78 -26.84
C ASP A 61 -9.04 3.07 -28.10
N ASN A 62 -8.48 2.98 -29.32
CA ASN A 62 -9.16 3.30 -30.59
C ASN A 62 -9.04 2.21 -31.66
N THR A 63 -8.61 1.00 -31.30
CA THR A 63 -8.56 -0.13 -32.23
C THR A 63 -9.72 -1.08 -31.98
N GLY A 64 -10.00 -1.95 -32.95
CA GLY A 64 -11.00 -3.01 -32.76
C GLY A 64 -12.45 -2.54 -32.75
N VAL A 65 -13.29 -3.42 -32.20
CA VAL A 65 -14.75 -3.30 -32.31
C VAL A 65 -15.45 -3.97 -31.13
N VAL A 66 -16.60 -3.43 -30.76
CA VAL A 66 -17.56 -4.03 -29.85
C VAL A 66 -18.84 -4.39 -30.60
N PHE A 67 -19.34 -5.59 -30.35
CA PHE A 67 -20.57 -6.15 -30.89
C PHE A 67 -21.73 -5.82 -29.94
N GLY A 68 -22.83 -5.30 -30.50
CA GLY A 68 -24.05 -5.02 -29.75
C GLY A 68 -24.69 -6.28 -29.17
N LYS A 69 -25.60 -6.10 -28.21
CA LYS A 69 -26.13 -7.19 -27.37
C LYS A 69 -26.81 -8.30 -28.18
N ALA A 70 -27.65 -7.94 -29.14
CA ALA A 70 -28.38 -8.91 -29.96
C ALA A 70 -27.47 -9.59 -31.00
N LEU A 71 -26.41 -8.91 -31.46
CA LEU A 71 -25.41 -9.49 -32.34
C LEU A 71 -24.48 -10.45 -31.57
N ALA A 72 -23.99 -10.05 -30.39
CA ALA A 72 -23.14 -10.84 -29.52
C ALA A 72 -23.86 -12.05 -28.91
N GLN A 73 -25.18 -11.98 -28.74
CA GLN A 73 -26.02 -13.07 -28.22
C GLN A 73 -25.56 -13.63 -26.87
N HIS A 74 -24.94 -12.79 -26.03
CA HIS A 74 -24.52 -13.21 -24.68
C HIS A 74 -25.76 -13.49 -23.81
N PRO A 75 -25.82 -14.60 -23.05
CA PRO A 75 -27.00 -14.96 -22.25
C PRO A 75 -27.39 -13.91 -21.21
N LEU A 76 -26.43 -13.14 -20.70
CA LEU A 76 -26.67 -12.02 -19.77
C LEU A 76 -26.92 -10.67 -20.45
N GLY A 77 -27.05 -10.62 -21.78
CA GLY A 77 -27.30 -9.38 -22.53
C GLY A 77 -26.13 -8.40 -22.52
N HIS A 78 -24.90 -8.90 -22.45
CA HIS A 78 -23.69 -8.09 -22.55
C HIS A 78 -23.31 -7.80 -24.01
N GLN A 79 -22.65 -6.66 -24.21
CA GLN A 79 -21.87 -6.43 -25.43
C GLN A 79 -20.59 -7.27 -25.36
N ALA A 80 -19.91 -7.48 -26.49
CA ALA A 80 -18.66 -8.25 -26.51
C ALA A 80 -17.62 -7.61 -27.42
N ALA A 81 -16.37 -7.62 -27.02
CA ALA A 81 -15.27 -7.17 -27.88
C ALA A 81 -14.78 -8.33 -28.75
N ALA A 82 -14.43 -8.04 -30.00
CA ALA A 82 -13.82 -9.02 -30.88
C ALA A 82 -12.29 -8.93 -30.84
N LEU A 83 -11.63 -10.09 -30.84
CA LEU A 83 -10.18 -10.20 -30.90
C LEU A 83 -9.63 -10.24 -32.34
N ASN A 84 -10.49 -10.28 -33.36
CA ASN A 84 -10.12 -10.01 -34.74
C ASN A 84 -11.07 -8.98 -35.34
N TRP A 85 -10.54 -8.05 -36.13
CA TRP A 85 -11.36 -7.09 -36.88
C TRP A 85 -10.65 -6.61 -38.13
N ASN A 86 -11.39 -6.37 -39.21
CA ASN A 86 -10.87 -5.78 -40.46
C ASN A 86 -9.58 -6.44 -40.98
N ASN A 87 -9.54 -7.77 -40.92
CA ASN A 87 -8.39 -8.57 -41.34
C ASN A 87 -7.11 -8.34 -40.50
N ALA A 88 -7.26 -7.92 -39.24
CA ALA A 88 -6.19 -7.84 -38.27
C ALA A 88 -6.51 -8.64 -37.00
N ALA A 89 -5.50 -9.31 -36.46
CA ALA A 89 -5.52 -9.82 -35.09
C ALA A 89 -5.39 -8.63 -34.14
N LEU A 90 -6.17 -8.65 -33.06
CA LEU A 90 -6.19 -7.60 -32.06
C LEU A 90 -5.68 -8.12 -30.73
N ALA A 91 -5.18 -7.18 -29.94
CA ALA A 91 -4.78 -7.35 -28.55
C ALA A 91 -5.64 -6.41 -27.71
N LEU A 92 -6.33 -6.93 -26.71
CA LEU A 92 -7.10 -6.15 -25.75
C LEU A 92 -6.42 -6.20 -24.40
N ARG A 93 -6.02 -5.05 -23.89
CA ARG A 93 -5.25 -4.94 -22.65
C ARG A 93 -5.93 -4.06 -21.63
N THR A 94 -5.90 -4.47 -20.37
CA THR A 94 -6.39 -3.64 -19.26
C THR A 94 -5.55 -3.84 -18.01
N ARG A 95 -5.42 -2.79 -17.21
CA ARG A 95 -4.79 -2.90 -15.89
C ARG A 95 -5.81 -3.26 -14.82
N LEU A 96 -5.39 -4.15 -13.94
CA LEU A 96 -6.12 -4.51 -12.74
C LEU A 96 -5.81 -3.51 -11.63
N TRP A 97 -6.57 -2.42 -11.59
CA TRP A 97 -6.30 -1.30 -10.68
C TRP A 97 -6.46 -1.68 -9.20
N GLY A 98 -5.52 -1.25 -8.37
CA GLY A 98 -5.53 -1.51 -6.93
C GLY A 98 -5.09 -2.93 -6.55
N VAL A 99 -4.50 -3.69 -7.46
CA VAL A 99 -3.78 -4.93 -7.15
C VAL A 99 -2.32 -4.60 -6.87
N LYS A 100 -1.77 -5.10 -5.75
CA LYS A 100 -0.35 -4.92 -5.43
C LYS A 100 0.48 -6.13 -5.82
N ALA A 101 1.75 -5.91 -6.12
CA ALA A 101 2.71 -6.99 -6.36
C ALA A 101 2.66 -8.04 -5.22
N GLY A 102 2.67 -9.32 -5.58
CA GLY A 102 2.54 -10.45 -4.67
C GLY A 102 1.11 -10.86 -4.30
N SER A 103 0.09 -10.12 -4.74
CA SER A 103 -1.32 -10.50 -4.51
C SER A 103 -1.69 -11.69 -5.39
N GLN A 104 -2.48 -12.64 -4.87
CA GLN A 104 -3.04 -13.70 -5.69
C GLN A 104 -4.27 -13.17 -6.40
N VAL A 105 -4.39 -13.39 -7.71
CA VAL A 105 -5.47 -12.86 -8.54
C VAL A 105 -6.15 -13.99 -9.27
N THR A 106 -7.49 -13.97 -9.29
CA THR A 106 -8.33 -14.82 -10.11
C THR A 106 -9.06 -13.94 -11.12
N LEU A 107 -8.68 -14.01 -12.38
CA LEU A 107 -9.36 -13.37 -13.51
C LEU A 107 -10.44 -14.31 -14.04
N ASN A 108 -11.64 -13.79 -14.25
CA ASN A 108 -12.75 -14.51 -14.88
C ASN A 108 -13.25 -13.77 -16.11
N TRP A 109 -13.67 -14.50 -17.14
CA TRP A 109 -14.31 -13.92 -18.32
C TRP A 109 -15.18 -14.95 -19.06
N ASP A 110 -15.98 -14.46 -20.00
CA ASP A 110 -16.80 -15.27 -20.88
C ASP A 110 -16.28 -15.14 -22.32
N ASP A 111 -16.28 -16.25 -23.07
CA ASP A 111 -15.82 -16.28 -24.46
C ASP A 111 -16.79 -16.98 -25.43
N SER A 112 -16.75 -16.59 -26.70
CA SER A 112 -17.52 -17.22 -27.77
C SER A 112 -16.73 -17.20 -29.09
N PRO A 113 -16.93 -18.17 -29.98
CA PRO A 113 -16.53 -17.99 -31.38
C PRO A 113 -17.23 -16.76 -32.00
N GLY A 114 -16.65 -16.25 -33.08
CA GLY A 114 -17.15 -15.10 -33.82
C GLY A 114 -18.55 -15.30 -34.40
N VAL A 115 -19.35 -14.25 -34.33
CA VAL A 115 -20.76 -14.22 -34.80
C VAL A 115 -20.95 -13.40 -36.08
N ASP A 116 -19.86 -12.92 -36.68
CA ASP A 116 -19.94 -12.15 -37.92
C ASP A 116 -20.40 -13.05 -39.07
N ARG A 117 -21.33 -12.57 -39.90
CA ARG A 117 -21.85 -13.33 -41.05
C ARG A 117 -20.79 -13.63 -42.11
N ARG A 118 -19.63 -12.96 -42.06
CA ARG A 118 -18.48 -13.20 -42.93
C ARG A 118 -17.61 -14.36 -42.45
N CYS A 119 -17.84 -14.88 -41.25
CA CYS A 119 -17.22 -16.12 -40.78
C CYS A 119 -17.64 -17.30 -41.66
N LYS A 120 -16.75 -18.27 -41.86
CA LYS A 120 -17.05 -19.56 -42.50
C LYS A 120 -17.25 -20.65 -41.45
N ALA A 121 -18.10 -21.63 -41.72
CA ALA A 121 -18.37 -22.72 -40.78
C ALA A 121 -17.09 -23.47 -40.39
N GLU A 122 -16.17 -23.68 -41.33
CA GLU A 122 -14.89 -24.36 -41.10
C GLU A 122 -13.99 -23.60 -40.11
N GLN A 123 -14.16 -22.28 -39.99
CA GLN A 123 -13.38 -21.43 -39.07
C GLN A 123 -13.95 -21.43 -37.66
N LEU A 124 -15.22 -21.78 -37.52
CA LEU A 124 -15.92 -21.79 -36.25
C LEU A 124 -16.00 -23.20 -35.64
N LYS A 125 -15.94 -24.25 -36.48
CA LYS A 125 -16.19 -25.64 -36.11
C LYS A 125 -15.35 -26.13 -34.93
N ASP A 126 -14.05 -25.85 -34.95
CA ASP A 126 -13.11 -26.30 -33.92
C ASP A 126 -12.86 -25.25 -32.83
N GLY A 127 -13.60 -24.14 -32.89
CA GLY A 127 -13.38 -22.96 -32.05
C GLY A 127 -12.25 -22.09 -32.56
N GLN A 128 -12.08 -20.94 -31.91
CA GLN A 128 -11.07 -19.96 -32.24
C GLN A 128 -10.13 -19.75 -31.05
N THR A 129 -8.87 -19.54 -31.35
CA THR A 129 -7.77 -19.50 -30.39
C THR A 129 -7.35 -18.07 -30.06
N TYR A 130 -7.06 -17.85 -28.78
CA TYR A 130 -6.48 -16.62 -28.27
C TYR A 130 -5.61 -16.94 -27.06
N ASN A 131 -4.74 -16.02 -26.70
CA ASN A 131 -3.90 -16.10 -25.52
C ASN A 131 -4.45 -15.17 -24.45
N VAL A 132 -4.40 -15.61 -23.19
CA VAL A 132 -4.60 -14.73 -22.03
C VAL A 132 -3.27 -14.65 -21.30
N SER A 133 -2.75 -13.44 -21.11
CA SER A 133 -1.40 -13.24 -20.61
C SER A 133 -1.27 -12.09 -19.64
N LEU A 134 -0.17 -12.09 -18.89
CA LEU A 134 0.30 -10.93 -18.16
C LEU A 134 1.30 -10.17 -19.01
N VAL A 135 1.07 -8.88 -19.21
CA VAL A 135 2.07 -8.01 -19.85
C VAL A 135 3.08 -7.60 -18.78
N ALA A 136 4.06 -8.47 -18.53
CA ALA A 136 5.13 -8.28 -17.56
C ALA A 136 6.51 -8.53 -18.18
N PRO A 137 7.61 -7.96 -17.63
CA PRO A 137 8.95 -8.29 -18.10
C PRO A 137 9.26 -9.79 -17.88
N GLY A 138 9.58 -10.51 -18.97
CA GLY A 138 9.81 -11.96 -19.00
C GLY A 138 8.89 -12.66 -19.99
N ASP A 139 9.08 -13.97 -20.19
CA ASP A 139 8.22 -14.82 -21.01
C ASP A 139 7.31 -15.67 -20.10
N PRO A 140 6.24 -15.12 -19.50
CA PRO A 140 5.25 -15.96 -18.84
C PRO A 140 4.67 -16.95 -19.87
N VAL A 141 4.45 -18.20 -19.43
CA VAL A 141 3.79 -19.21 -20.27
C VAL A 141 2.32 -18.86 -20.33
N ASP A 142 1.92 -18.20 -21.42
CA ASP A 142 0.56 -17.75 -21.62
C ASP A 142 -0.38 -18.93 -21.89
N PRO A 143 -1.48 -19.11 -21.14
CA PRO A 143 -2.50 -20.07 -21.52
C PRO A 143 -3.09 -19.68 -22.87
N GLN A 144 -2.87 -20.53 -23.87
CA GLN A 144 -3.66 -20.53 -25.09
C GLN A 144 -5.04 -21.13 -24.78
N VAL A 145 -6.08 -20.38 -25.10
CA VAL A 145 -7.47 -20.76 -24.88
C VAL A 145 -8.15 -20.93 -26.23
N THR A 146 -8.98 -21.97 -26.35
CA THR A 146 -9.84 -22.21 -27.52
C THR A 146 -11.29 -22.03 -27.10
N THR A 147 -12.03 -21.20 -27.84
CA THR A 147 -13.48 -21.05 -27.65
C THR A 147 -14.19 -22.37 -27.98
N LYS A 148 -15.42 -22.53 -27.50
CA LYS A 148 -16.25 -23.67 -27.90
C LYS A 148 -16.66 -23.53 -29.37
N GLY A 149 -16.36 -24.52 -30.21
CA GLY A 149 -16.66 -24.47 -31.64
C GLY A 149 -18.15 -24.52 -31.98
N THR A 150 -18.52 -24.14 -33.21
CA THR A 150 -19.90 -24.17 -33.72
C THR A 150 -19.94 -24.43 -35.22
N ASP A 151 -20.94 -25.19 -35.68
CA ASP A 151 -21.19 -25.43 -37.10
C ASP A 151 -22.09 -24.34 -37.75
N SER A 152 -22.64 -23.42 -36.95
CA SER A 152 -23.61 -22.41 -37.40
C SER A 152 -22.99 -21.01 -37.43
N VAL A 153 -22.87 -20.44 -38.63
CA VAL A 153 -22.44 -19.05 -38.84
C VAL A 153 -23.49 -18.08 -38.27
N GLY A 154 -23.03 -17.02 -37.61
CA GLY A 154 -23.92 -15.98 -37.07
C GLY A 154 -24.60 -16.33 -35.74
N THR A 155 -24.21 -17.45 -35.11
CA THR A 155 -24.74 -17.90 -33.82
C THR A 155 -23.61 -17.97 -32.80
N ALA A 156 -23.80 -17.36 -31.64
CA ALA A 156 -22.83 -17.43 -30.55
C ALA A 156 -22.83 -18.81 -29.87
N ASN A 157 -21.70 -19.19 -29.28
CA ASN A 157 -21.59 -20.40 -28.45
C ASN A 157 -20.75 -20.10 -27.21
N TRP A 158 -21.36 -19.33 -26.30
CA TRP A 158 -20.70 -18.82 -25.11
C TRP A 158 -20.26 -19.92 -24.15
N THR A 159 -19.02 -19.81 -23.67
CA THR A 159 -18.53 -20.49 -22.47
C THR A 159 -18.36 -19.45 -21.39
N THR A 160 -19.04 -19.65 -20.27
CA THR A 160 -19.03 -18.69 -19.15
C THR A 160 -18.08 -19.13 -18.05
N GLY A 161 -17.47 -18.16 -17.36
CA GLY A 161 -16.64 -18.42 -16.17
C GLY A 161 -15.31 -19.11 -16.49
N ARG A 162 -14.66 -18.70 -17.59
CA ARG A 162 -13.24 -19.03 -17.82
C ARG A 162 -12.42 -18.44 -16.67
N VAL A 163 -11.33 -19.11 -16.29
CA VAL A 163 -10.51 -18.72 -15.14
C VAL A 163 -9.04 -18.65 -15.53
N PHE A 164 -8.35 -17.62 -15.07
CA PHE A 164 -6.90 -17.50 -15.10
C PHE A 164 -6.39 -16.98 -13.75
N GLU A 165 -5.57 -17.79 -13.09
CA GLU A 165 -5.03 -17.48 -11.77
C GLU A 165 -3.54 -17.17 -11.86
N PHE A 166 -3.11 -16.13 -11.15
CA PHE A 166 -1.71 -15.73 -11.12
C PHE A 166 -1.36 -14.93 -9.86
N THR A 167 -0.07 -14.90 -9.53
CA THR A 167 0.47 -13.95 -8.56
C THR A 167 0.90 -12.67 -9.28
N ALA A 168 0.40 -11.52 -8.84
CA ALA A 168 0.70 -10.23 -9.47
C ALA A 168 2.21 -9.94 -9.43
N PRO A 169 2.90 -9.81 -10.59
CA PRO A 169 4.34 -9.57 -10.62
C PRO A 169 4.71 -8.11 -10.34
N GLU A 170 3.75 -7.20 -10.55
CA GLU A 170 3.89 -5.76 -10.31
C GLU A 170 2.59 -5.18 -9.76
N ASP A 171 2.65 -3.95 -9.24
CA ASP A 171 1.43 -3.20 -8.92
C ASP A 171 0.65 -2.84 -10.18
N ASN A 172 -0.68 -2.93 -10.08
CA ASN A 172 -1.63 -2.74 -11.17
C ASN A 172 -1.25 -3.57 -12.42
N PRO A 173 -1.11 -4.90 -12.30
CA PRO A 173 -0.66 -5.73 -13.39
C PRO A 173 -1.59 -5.59 -14.60
N MET A 174 -1.00 -5.62 -15.78
CA MET A 174 -1.73 -5.57 -17.04
C MET A 174 -2.04 -6.99 -17.52
N VAL A 175 -3.30 -7.27 -17.80
CA VAL A 175 -3.73 -8.50 -18.49
C VAL A 175 -3.97 -8.20 -19.96
N SER A 176 -3.69 -9.18 -20.83
CA SER A 176 -3.90 -9.10 -22.27
C SER A 176 -4.70 -10.29 -22.77
N PHE A 177 -5.54 -10.02 -23.76
CA PHE A 177 -6.23 -11.01 -24.58
C PHE A 177 -5.78 -10.79 -26.02
N ASP A 178 -4.97 -11.69 -26.55
CA ASP A 178 -4.38 -11.57 -27.88
C ASP A 178 -4.92 -12.68 -28.78
N SER A 179 -5.46 -12.33 -29.95
CA SER A 179 -5.83 -13.36 -30.91
C SER A 179 -4.62 -14.20 -31.34
N ALA A 180 -4.80 -15.52 -31.32
CA ALA A 180 -3.81 -16.50 -31.76
C ALA A 180 -4.17 -17.11 -33.12
N GLU A 181 -5.17 -16.55 -33.80
CA GLU A 181 -5.66 -17.04 -35.08
C GLU A 181 -4.62 -16.84 -36.19
N LYS A 182 -4.12 -17.95 -36.74
CA LYS A 182 -3.10 -18.00 -37.78
C LYS A 182 -3.77 -18.33 -39.13
N ARG A 183 -4.18 -17.30 -39.90
CA ARG A 183 -4.43 -17.27 -41.38
C ARG A 183 -5.88 -16.97 -41.86
N ASP A 184 -5.91 -16.42 -43.09
CA ASP A 184 -6.94 -16.32 -44.14
C ASP A 184 -8.34 -15.73 -43.84
N SER A 185 -8.74 -15.49 -42.58
CA SER A 185 -9.77 -14.47 -42.31
C SER A 185 -9.70 -13.90 -40.89
N LEU A 186 -8.90 -12.87 -40.73
CA LEU A 186 -8.88 -12.02 -39.54
C LEU A 186 -10.09 -11.04 -39.49
N SER A 187 -11.14 -11.31 -40.27
CA SER A 187 -12.46 -10.65 -40.17
C SER A 187 -13.44 -11.42 -39.28
N CYS A 188 -13.09 -12.65 -38.91
CA CYS A 188 -13.81 -13.50 -37.98
C CYS A 188 -12.89 -13.82 -36.80
N GLY A 189 -13.31 -13.59 -35.56
CA GLY A 189 -12.47 -13.83 -34.39
C GLY A 189 -13.24 -14.06 -33.11
N PRO A 190 -12.55 -14.57 -32.08
CA PRO A 190 -13.16 -14.85 -30.79
C PRO A 190 -13.70 -13.56 -30.18
N LEU A 191 -14.83 -13.70 -29.49
CA LEU A 191 -15.46 -12.66 -28.71
C LEU A 191 -15.15 -12.87 -27.23
N ILE A 192 -14.90 -11.77 -26.51
CA ILE A 192 -14.72 -11.77 -25.06
C ILE A 192 -15.68 -10.78 -24.39
N THR A 193 -16.16 -11.11 -23.20
CA THR A 193 -16.92 -10.20 -22.34
C THR A 193 -16.88 -10.63 -20.88
N ASN A 194 -17.57 -9.87 -20.02
CA ASN A 194 -17.74 -10.15 -18.59
C ASN A 194 -16.41 -10.37 -17.86
N VAL A 195 -15.38 -9.60 -18.22
CA VAL A 195 -14.07 -9.68 -17.59
C VAL A 195 -14.17 -9.10 -16.19
N THR A 196 -13.93 -9.96 -15.20
CA THR A 196 -13.95 -9.62 -13.77
C THR A 196 -12.72 -10.17 -13.09
N ALA A 197 -12.29 -9.57 -11.99
CA ALA A 197 -11.14 -10.05 -11.24
C ALA A 197 -11.42 -10.00 -9.74
N ARG A 198 -10.85 -10.96 -9.03
CA ARG A 198 -10.77 -10.97 -7.57
C ARG A 198 -9.33 -11.11 -7.16
N GLN A 199 -8.98 -10.57 -6.00
CA GLN A 199 -7.66 -10.73 -5.43
C GLN A 199 -7.72 -11.16 -3.97
N THR A 200 -6.74 -11.93 -3.56
CA THR A 200 -6.31 -12.05 -2.18
C THR A 200 -5.12 -11.09 -2.01
N PRO A 201 -5.31 -9.94 -1.34
CA PRO A 201 -4.29 -8.90 -1.23
C PRO A 201 -2.99 -9.44 -0.63
N ALA A 202 -1.85 -9.02 -1.18
CA ALA A 202 -0.55 -9.27 -0.56
C ALA A 202 -0.51 -8.70 0.87
N PRO A 203 0.18 -9.37 1.83
CA PRO A 203 0.43 -8.79 3.14
C PRO A 203 1.15 -7.45 3.04
N VAL A 204 0.78 -6.51 3.91
CA VAL A 204 1.42 -5.20 3.99
C VAL A 204 2.86 -5.33 4.51
N ASP A 205 3.83 -4.83 3.75
CA ASP A 205 5.22 -4.76 4.22
C ASP A 205 5.44 -3.58 5.17
N GLN A 206 5.39 -3.86 6.46
CA GLN A 206 5.61 -2.86 7.51
C GLN A 206 7.10 -2.52 7.72
N LYS A 207 8.04 -3.17 7.02
CA LYS A 207 9.48 -2.91 7.15
C LYS A 207 9.95 -1.74 6.28
N ILE A 208 9.13 -1.27 5.36
CA ILE A 208 9.43 -0.12 4.50
C ILE A 208 9.64 1.12 5.38
N ARG A 209 10.83 1.71 5.29
CA ARG A 209 11.20 2.93 6.02
C ARG A 209 10.53 4.15 5.40
N LYS A 210 10.14 5.13 6.23
CA LYS A 210 9.47 6.36 5.78
C LYS A 210 10.38 7.22 4.89
N GLU A 211 11.69 7.11 5.02
CA GLU A 211 12.69 7.79 4.20
C GLU A 211 12.95 7.09 2.85
N GLN A 212 12.39 5.89 2.64
CA GLN A 212 12.62 5.05 1.46
C GLN A 212 11.30 4.41 1.01
N LEU A 213 10.32 5.26 0.74
CA LEU A 213 9.02 4.80 0.25
C LEU A 213 9.16 4.28 -1.19
N PRO A 214 8.31 3.31 -1.60
CA PRO A 214 8.28 2.84 -2.97
C PRO A 214 8.04 4.01 -3.93
N GLY A 215 8.82 4.05 -5.02
CA GLY A 215 8.68 5.10 -6.03
C GLY A 215 7.25 5.18 -6.58
N PRO A 216 6.76 6.40 -6.88
CA PRO A 216 5.42 6.58 -7.42
C PRO A 216 5.33 5.97 -8.83
N LYS A 217 4.12 5.52 -9.16
CA LYS A 217 3.78 4.95 -10.48
C LYS A 217 2.66 5.78 -11.08
N ALA A 218 2.79 6.13 -12.35
CA ALA A 218 1.76 6.87 -13.05
C ALA A 218 1.41 6.23 -14.39
N TYR A 219 0.19 6.50 -14.84
CA TYR A 219 -0.38 5.93 -16.04
C TYR A 219 -1.24 6.96 -16.78
N ARG A 220 -1.32 6.82 -18.10
CA ARG A 220 -2.33 7.45 -18.96
C ARG A 220 -3.13 6.33 -19.62
N GLY A 221 -4.40 6.19 -19.24
CA GLY A 221 -5.15 4.97 -19.53
C GLY A 221 -4.45 3.78 -18.88
N ASN A 222 -4.14 2.74 -19.67
CA ASN A 222 -3.39 1.59 -19.18
C ASN A 222 -1.87 1.72 -19.38
N ASP A 223 -1.41 2.72 -20.13
CA ASP A 223 0.00 2.84 -20.48
C ASP A 223 0.80 3.59 -19.41
N TRP A 224 2.06 3.21 -19.26
CA TRP A 224 2.98 3.85 -18.34
C TRP A 224 3.15 5.34 -18.67
N LEU A 225 3.17 6.16 -17.63
CA LEU A 225 3.41 7.59 -17.70
C LEU A 225 4.49 7.96 -16.68
N GLU A 226 5.32 8.94 -17.04
CA GLU A 226 6.23 9.52 -16.06
C GLU A 226 5.46 10.16 -14.90
N PRO A 227 5.76 9.83 -13.62
CA PRO A 227 5.05 10.39 -12.47
C PRO A 227 4.97 11.91 -12.44
N GLY A 228 6.02 12.62 -12.88
CA GLY A 228 6.04 14.09 -12.91
C GLY A 228 4.92 14.70 -13.77
N VAL A 229 4.55 14.05 -14.88
CA VAL A 229 3.47 14.54 -15.76
C VAL A 229 2.10 14.46 -15.07
N ALA A 230 1.84 13.36 -14.35
CA ALA A 230 0.60 13.22 -13.60
C ALA A 230 0.56 14.15 -12.37
N VAL A 231 1.70 14.36 -11.72
CA VAL A 231 1.84 15.33 -10.61
C VAL A 231 1.45 16.73 -11.09
N ASP A 232 2.03 17.20 -12.19
CA ASP A 232 1.80 18.57 -12.67
C ASP A 232 0.35 18.76 -13.16
N ASP A 233 -0.28 17.73 -13.73
CA ASP A 233 -1.70 17.77 -14.10
C ASP A 233 -2.63 17.88 -12.88
N CYS A 234 -2.41 17.02 -11.88
CA CYS A 234 -3.19 17.05 -10.64
C CYS A 234 -2.95 18.34 -9.85
N GLU A 235 -1.74 18.90 -9.89
CA GLU A 235 -1.43 20.17 -9.23
C GLU A 235 -2.09 21.37 -9.89
N GLY A 236 -2.49 21.30 -11.17
CA GLY A 236 -3.10 22.42 -11.88
C GLY A 236 -4.36 23.00 -11.23
N SER A 237 -5.10 22.21 -10.44
CA SER A 237 -6.25 22.66 -9.64
C SER A 237 -6.58 21.63 -8.55
N ALA A 238 -7.06 22.07 -7.39
CA ALA A 238 -7.53 21.20 -6.31
C ALA A 238 -8.68 20.25 -6.69
N THR A 239 -9.30 20.41 -7.87
CA THR A 239 -10.37 19.53 -8.38
C THR A 239 -9.98 18.73 -9.62
N ASN A 240 -8.74 18.83 -10.10
CA ASN A 240 -8.31 18.12 -11.32
C ASN A 240 -8.27 16.60 -11.12
N CYS A 241 -7.83 16.16 -9.94
CA CYS A 241 -7.77 14.76 -9.59
C CYS A 241 -8.54 14.48 -8.30
N VAL A 242 -9.01 13.23 -8.18
CA VAL A 242 -9.61 12.70 -6.97
C VAL A 242 -8.64 11.70 -6.35
N PHE A 243 -8.28 11.91 -5.08
CA PHE A 243 -7.50 10.94 -4.33
C PHE A 243 -8.41 9.91 -3.67
N THR A 244 -8.12 8.62 -3.87
CA THR A 244 -8.83 7.52 -3.20
C THR A 244 -7.83 6.71 -2.37
N VAL A 245 -8.11 6.59 -1.07
CA VAL A 245 -7.31 5.80 -0.13
C VAL A 245 -7.54 4.31 -0.35
N ASP A 246 -6.46 3.55 -0.43
CA ASP A 246 -6.49 2.10 -0.33
C ASP A 246 -6.30 1.67 1.14
N LYS A 247 -7.43 1.44 1.81
CA LYS A 247 -7.45 1.07 3.24
C LYS A 247 -6.78 -0.27 3.53
N ARG A 248 -6.63 -1.15 2.54
CA ARG A 248 -6.00 -2.47 2.71
C ARG A 248 -4.50 -2.37 2.95
N TYR A 249 -3.89 -1.31 2.42
CA TYR A 249 -2.45 -1.06 2.52
C TYR A 249 -2.10 0.18 3.35
N SER A 250 -3.11 0.86 3.89
CA SER A 250 -2.94 2.01 4.78
C SER A 250 -3.04 1.56 6.24
N TYR A 251 -2.12 2.02 7.09
CA TYR A 251 -2.04 1.56 8.48
C TYR A 251 -1.33 2.57 9.38
N GLN A 252 -1.65 2.50 10.66
CA GLN A 252 -0.97 3.26 11.71
C GLN A 252 0.12 2.45 12.35
N TYR A 253 1.22 3.11 12.73
CA TYR A 253 2.35 2.47 13.38
C TYR A 253 3.11 3.49 14.24
N TYR A 254 3.98 2.97 15.11
CA TYR A 254 4.92 3.79 15.83
C TYR A 254 6.26 3.80 15.10
N GLY A 255 6.80 5.00 14.88
CA GLY A 255 8.10 5.20 14.27
C GLY A 255 9.25 4.66 15.13
N GLN A 256 10.47 4.87 14.62
CA GLN A 256 11.65 4.63 15.43
C GLN A 256 11.71 5.61 16.59
N THR A 257 12.09 5.08 17.74
CA THR A 257 12.31 5.87 18.94
C THR A 257 13.52 6.79 18.77
N ARG A 258 13.40 8.07 19.13
CA ARG A 258 14.48 9.07 19.04
C ARG A 258 14.61 9.85 20.34
N ILE A 259 15.84 10.16 20.74
CA ILE A 259 16.11 11.02 21.89
C ILE A 259 15.63 12.44 21.57
N VAL A 260 14.96 13.07 22.52
CA VAL A 260 14.44 14.44 22.40
C VAL A 260 14.79 15.24 23.64
N GLY A 261 15.11 16.52 23.44
CA GLY A 261 15.57 17.39 24.51
C GLY A 261 17.00 17.05 24.96
N GLU A 262 17.28 17.34 26.21
CA GLU A 262 18.60 17.18 26.82
C GLU A 262 18.72 15.84 27.55
N VAL A 263 19.96 15.44 27.82
CA VAL A 263 20.29 14.28 28.68
C VAL A 263 20.69 14.82 30.04
N TYR A 264 20.11 14.25 31.10
CA TYR A 264 20.27 14.74 32.47
C TYR A 264 21.09 13.75 33.30
N ILE A 265 22.05 14.26 34.06
CA ILE A 265 22.93 13.48 34.94
C ILE A 265 22.67 13.91 36.38
N ASN A 266 22.24 12.98 37.25
CA ASN A 266 22.02 13.29 38.67
C ASN A 266 23.27 12.97 39.52
N CYS A 267 24.14 13.96 39.70
CA CYS A 267 25.29 13.89 40.60
C CYS A 267 24.94 14.13 42.09
N THR A 268 23.66 14.36 42.44
CA THR A 268 23.27 14.68 43.82
C THR A 268 23.13 13.42 44.69
N ARG A 269 22.80 13.58 45.96
CA ARG A 269 22.48 12.45 46.87
C ARG A 269 20.99 12.10 46.92
N ASN A 270 20.14 12.91 46.29
CA ASN A 270 18.68 12.79 46.34
C ASN A 270 18.11 12.56 44.94
N PRO A 271 16.94 11.91 44.81
CA PRO A 271 16.22 11.90 43.55
C PRO A 271 15.91 13.33 43.12
N VAL A 272 16.10 13.62 41.84
CA VAL A 272 15.72 14.90 41.23
C VAL A 272 14.53 14.66 40.33
N VAL A 273 13.48 15.48 40.49
CA VAL A 273 12.40 15.58 39.51
C VAL A 273 12.73 16.75 38.62
N ASP A 274 12.80 16.48 37.34
CA ASP A 274 13.03 17.50 36.32
C ASP A 274 11.69 17.78 35.65
N ASP A 275 11.16 18.99 35.86
CA ASP A 275 9.90 19.45 35.24
C ASP A 275 10.28 20.33 34.05
N HIS A 276 10.13 19.77 32.85
CA HIS A 276 10.42 20.50 31.62
C HIS A 276 9.41 20.19 30.54
N ARG A 277 9.31 21.14 29.61
CA ARG A 277 8.45 21.03 28.44
C ARG A 277 9.31 20.66 27.24
N THR A 278 9.03 19.52 26.63
CA THR A 278 9.70 19.09 25.39
C THR A 278 8.79 19.32 24.20
N GLU A 279 9.33 19.96 23.17
CA GLU A 279 8.66 20.16 21.89
C GLU A 279 9.29 19.30 20.81
N THR A 280 8.45 18.58 20.07
CA THR A 280 8.87 17.69 18.99
C THR A 280 8.02 17.95 17.77
N THR A 281 8.67 18.21 16.64
CA THR A 281 7.99 18.33 15.35
C THR A 281 8.21 17.07 14.54
N GLU A 282 7.13 16.51 14.01
CA GLU A 282 7.12 15.37 13.10
C GLU A 282 6.77 15.86 11.70
N PRO A 283 7.73 15.85 10.76
CA PRO A 283 7.46 16.20 9.37
C PRO A 283 6.75 15.04 8.62
N PRO A 284 6.10 15.34 7.49
CA PRO A 284 5.62 14.33 6.56
C PRO A 284 6.79 13.69 5.81
N TYR A 285 6.55 12.49 5.27
CA TYR A 285 7.33 11.90 4.21
C TYR A 285 6.37 11.41 3.13
N ASP A 286 6.77 11.52 1.87
CA ASP A 286 5.96 11.02 0.76
C ASP A 286 6.84 10.58 -0.40
N ASN A 287 6.32 9.66 -1.21
CA ASN A 287 7.10 9.11 -2.31
C ASN A 287 7.26 10.07 -3.50
N LEU A 288 6.42 11.11 -3.63
CA LEU A 288 6.51 12.09 -4.71
C LEU A 288 7.70 13.03 -4.47
N THR A 289 7.80 13.61 -3.27
CA THR A 289 8.93 14.43 -2.85
C THR A 289 10.24 13.65 -2.92
N GLN A 290 10.24 12.38 -2.48
CA GLN A 290 11.40 11.49 -2.62
C GLN A 290 11.78 11.22 -4.08
N TYR A 291 10.79 11.01 -4.95
CA TYR A 291 11.00 10.84 -6.40
C TYR A 291 11.69 12.05 -7.03
N TYR A 292 11.21 13.27 -6.75
CA TYR A 292 11.81 14.51 -7.26
C TYR A 292 13.22 14.74 -6.71
N ALA A 293 13.45 14.42 -5.43
CA ALA A 293 14.79 14.48 -4.84
C ALA A 293 15.77 13.50 -5.53
N LEU A 294 15.35 12.27 -5.80
CA LEU A 294 16.15 11.26 -6.50
C LEU A 294 16.44 11.63 -7.96
N LYS A 295 15.53 12.36 -8.62
CA LYS A 295 15.75 12.90 -9.98
C LYS A 295 16.66 14.13 -10.03
N GLY A 296 17.12 14.64 -8.89
CA GLY A 296 17.94 15.85 -8.83
C GLY A 296 17.14 17.14 -9.09
N ALA A 297 15.82 17.08 -9.06
CA ALA A 297 14.91 18.21 -9.25
C ALA A 297 13.97 18.34 -8.04
N PRO A 298 14.51 18.59 -6.82
CA PRO A 298 13.72 18.59 -5.60
C PRO A 298 12.61 19.65 -5.65
N LEU A 299 11.46 19.32 -5.04
CA LEU A 299 10.34 20.25 -4.92
C LEU A 299 10.72 21.47 -4.05
N ILE A 300 10.18 22.64 -4.42
CA ILE A 300 10.40 23.96 -3.81
C ILE A 300 9.02 24.54 -3.48
N PRO A 301 8.81 25.28 -2.37
CA PRO A 301 9.80 25.78 -1.40
C PRO A 301 10.26 24.77 -0.35
N SER A 302 9.56 23.65 -0.18
CA SER A 302 9.92 22.61 0.78
C SER A 302 10.34 21.32 0.09
N ARG A 303 11.47 20.76 0.52
CA ARG A 303 12.03 19.48 0.04
C ARG A 303 11.49 18.26 0.78
N SER A 304 10.64 18.46 1.78
CA SER A 304 10.12 17.38 2.62
C SER A 304 8.62 17.48 2.86
N ASP A 305 7.97 18.53 2.35
CA ASP A 305 6.55 18.77 2.59
C ASP A 305 5.84 19.09 1.29
N ILE A 306 5.09 18.10 0.81
CA ILE A 306 4.27 18.23 -0.40
C ILE A 306 3.17 19.28 -0.22
N SER A 307 2.69 19.54 1.00
CA SER A 307 1.65 20.55 1.24
C SER A 307 2.12 21.97 0.99
N LEU A 308 3.43 22.23 1.06
CA LEU A 308 4.02 23.52 0.76
C LEU A 308 4.43 23.65 -0.71
N SER A 309 4.85 22.56 -1.34
CA SER A 309 5.40 22.58 -2.72
C SER A 309 4.40 22.21 -3.82
N ARG A 310 3.35 21.48 -3.45
CA ARG A 310 2.25 21.01 -4.29
C ARG A 310 0.92 21.06 -3.50
N PRO A 311 0.46 22.27 -3.11
CA PRO A 311 -0.68 22.46 -2.23
C PRO A 311 -1.99 21.89 -2.79
N ASN A 312 -2.20 21.88 -4.12
CA ASN A 312 -3.43 21.34 -4.69
C ASN A 312 -3.48 19.81 -4.57
N LEU A 313 -2.36 19.12 -4.84
CA LEU A 313 -2.22 17.68 -4.59
C LEU A 313 -2.43 17.33 -3.11
N ALA A 314 -1.85 18.12 -2.22
CA ALA A 314 -2.00 17.91 -0.78
C ALA A 314 -3.47 18.11 -0.32
N ALA A 315 -4.16 19.10 -0.88
CA ALA A 315 -5.59 19.33 -0.61
C ALA A 315 -6.45 18.17 -1.11
N GLN A 316 -6.19 17.66 -2.31
CA GLN A 316 -6.87 16.48 -2.86
C GLN A 316 -6.63 15.23 -2.01
N ALA A 317 -5.40 14.99 -1.55
CA ALA A 317 -5.08 13.87 -0.66
C ALA A 317 -5.80 13.99 0.69
N ALA A 318 -5.80 15.17 1.30
CA ALA A 318 -6.50 15.42 2.55
C ALA A 318 -8.02 15.23 2.41
N ALA A 319 -8.60 15.71 1.30
CA ALA A 319 -10.01 15.50 0.98
C ALA A 319 -10.35 14.02 0.79
N GLY A 320 -9.52 13.28 0.03
CA GLY A 320 -9.70 11.85 -0.22
C GLY A 320 -9.53 10.99 1.03
N PHE A 321 -8.64 11.38 1.95
CA PHE A 321 -8.46 10.71 3.23
C PHE A 321 -9.64 10.96 4.19
N SER A 322 -10.13 12.20 4.19
CA SER A 322 -11.27 12.57 5.03
C SER A 322 -12.58 12.00 4.48
N ALA A 323 -12.70 11.74 3.17
CA ALA A 323 -13.86 11.05 2.61
C ALA A 323 -13.85 9.57 3.00
N ALA A 324 -14.87 9.10 3.71
CA ALA A 324 -14.99 7.72 4.19
C ALA A 324 -15.08 6.71 3.02
N GLY A 325 -13.92 6.27 2.52
CA GLY A 325 -13.84 5.24 1.47
C GLY A 325 -14.40 5.66 0.11
N GLY A 326 -14.21 6.92 -0.29
CA GLY A 326 -14.63 7.42 -1.61
C GLY A 326 -16.05 7.97 -1.68
N ASN A 327 -16.80 8.00 -0.58
CA ASN A 327 -18.02 8.79 -0.49
C ASN A 327 -17.67 10.26 -0.20
N THR A 328 -17.74 11.11 -1.24
CA THR A 328 -17.46 12.55 -1.13
C THR A 328 -18.41 13.30 -0.20
N ALA A 329 -19.55 12.72 0.17
CA ALA A 329 -20.50 13.30 1.12
C ALA A 329 -20.25 12.88 2.58
N ALA A 330 -19.42 11.87 2.83
CA ALA A 330 -19.12 11.37 4.18
C ALA A 330 -17.71 11.81 4.59
N VAL A 331 -17.59 12.98 5.20
CA VAL A 331 -16.33 13.40 5.84
C VAL A 331 -16.21 12.65 7.17
N SER A 332 -15.22 11.77 7.30
CA SER A 332 -14.69 11.29 8.57
C SER A 332 -14.03 12.47 9.29
N THR A 333 -14.82 13.22 10.04
CA THR A 333 -14.37 14.40 10.79
C THR A 333 -13.51 14.07 12.01
N SER A 334 -13.30 12.78 12.32
CA SER A 334 -12.60 12.33 13.53
C SER A 334 -11.11 12.01 13.37
N ASN A 335 -10.58 11.96 12.15
CA ASN A 335 -9.15 11.75 11.88
C ASN A 335 -8.77 12.52 10.60
N PRO A 336 -8.53 13.85 10.66
CA PRO A 336 -8.09 14.60 9.50
C PRO A 336 -6.64 14.26 9.15
N LEU A 337 -6.32 14.25 7.85
CA LEU A 337 -4.93 14.10 7.41
C LEU A 337 -4.13 15.33 7.86
N THR A 338 -3.07 15.10 8.64
CA THR A 338 -2.20 16.17 9.15
C THR A 338 -0.81 16.02 8.56
N TRP A 339 -0.37 16.97 7.73
CA TRP A 339 0.93 16.88 7.05
C TRP A 339 2.11 16.98 8.02
N SER A 340 2.07 17.90 8.97
CA SER A 340 3.07 18.01 10.05
C SER A 340 2.40 18.24 11.39
N ARG A 341 3.03 17.73 12.46
CA ARG A 341 2.54 17.91 13.83
C ARG A 341 3.67 18.33 14.75
N THR A 342 3.45 19.41 15.49
CA THR A 342 4.28 19.78 16.63
C THR A 342 3.57 19.35 17.90
N THR A 343 4.16 18.42 18.62
CA THR A 343 3.69 17.96 19.94
C THR A 343 4.52 18.65 21.02
N SER A 344 3.85 19.17 22.04
CA SER A 344 4.49 19.82 23.17
C SER A 344 4.00 19.13 24.44
N LYS A 345 4.91 18.52 25.21
CA LYS A 345 4.54 17.73 26.40
C LYS A 345 5.35 18.18 27.62
N ALA A 346 4.64 18.46 28.71
CA ALA A 346 5.27 18.61 30.02
C ALA A 346 5.65 17.21 30.53
N LEU A 347 6.91 17.04 30.88
CA LEU A 347 7.48 15.78 31.36
C LEU A 347 8.07 16.03 32.73
N ASN A 348 7.80 15.08 33.64
CA ASN A 348 8.30 15.12 35.01
C ASN A 348 9.15 13.87 35.32
N PRO A 349 10.21 13.55 34.53
CA PRO A 349 11.07 12.41 34.82
C PRO A 349 11.68 12.52 36.21
N THR A 350 11.68 11.40 36.93
CA THR A 350 12.40 11.27 38.20
C THR A 350 13.72 10.55 37.95
N ILE A 351 14.83 11.17 38.35
CA ILE A 351 16.19 10.67 38.11
C ILE A 351 16.80 10.30 39.46
N GLN A 352 17.19 9.03 39.65
CA GLN A 352 17.79 8.61 40.91
C GLN A 352 19.25 9.11 41.03
N PRO A 353 19.79 9.23 42.26
CA PRO A 353 21.20 9.53 42.47
C PRO A 353 22.10 8.57 41.70
N GLY A 354 23.07 9.12 40.94
CA GLY A 354 24.01 8.29 40.17
C GLY A 354 23.42 7.68 38.89
N GLU A 355 22.32 8.22 38.37
CA GLU A 355 21.77 7.87 37.06
C GLU A 355 21.91 9.01 36.04
N THR A 356 22.06 8.63 34.77
CA THR A 356 21.78 9.43 33.60
C THR A 356 20.37 9.11 33.12
N SER A 357 19.60 10.13 32.75
CA SER A 357 18.24 10.03 32.22
C SER A 357 18.13 10.76 30.90
N TRP A 358 17.43 10.17 29.94
CA TRP A 358 17.04 10.83 28.70
C TRP A 358 15.61 10.47 28.33
N ILE A 359 14.99 11.37 27.58
CA ILE A 359 13.65 11.19 27.06
C ILE A 359 13.74 10.74 25.62
N GLU A 360 12.98 9.72 25.29
CA GLU A 360 12.76 9.31 23.93
C GLU A 360 11.30 9.49 23.53
N VAL A 361 11.07 9.94 22.30
CA VAL A 361 9.75 9.94 21.68
C VAL A 361 9.68 8.84 20.63
N GLN A 362 8.59 8.10 20.65
CA GLN A 362 8.19 7.19 19.59
C GLN A 362 6.96 7.79 18.91
N SER A 363 7.16 8.41 17.75
CA SER A 363 6.09 9.14 17.09
C SER A 363 5.05 8.22 16.49
N ALA A 364 3.78 8.57 16.67
CA ALA A 364 2.68 7.88 16.04
C ALA A 364 2.49 8.39 14.61
N ARG A 365 2.51 7.46 13.65
CA ARG A 365 2.46 7.75 12.21
C ARG A 365 1.38 6.94 11.52
N GLU A 366 0.91 7.48 10.42
CA GLU A 366 -0.07 6.86 9.54
C GLU A 366 0.49 6.81 8.12
N ARG A 367 0.65 5.59 7.61
CA ARG A 367 0.97 5.36 6.22
C ARG A 367 -0.33 5.29 5.43
N VAL A 368 -0.49 6.22 4.50
CA VAL A 368 -1.64 6.34 3.61
C VAL A 368 -1.20 5.99 2.19
N VAL A 369 -1.71 4.86 1.69
CA VAL A 369 -1.50 4.43 0.30
C VAL A 369 -2.76 4.75 -0.48
N GLY A 370 -2.63 5.30 -1.68
CA GLY A 370 -3.79 5.58 -2.52
C GLY A 370 -3.41 5.97 -3.94
N SER A 371 -4.39 6.46 -4.68
CA SER A 371 -4.19 6.92 -6.04
C SER A 371 -4.99 8.17 -6.35
N PHE A 372 -4.36 9.11 -7.05
CA PHE A 372 -5.03 10.21 -7.74
C PHE A 372 -5.54 9.73 -9.09
N THR A 373 -6.77 10.06 -9.44
CA THR A 373 -7.35 9.78 -10.75
C THR A 373 -7.93 11.04 -11.39
N ASN A 374 -7.64 11.25 -12.67
CA ASN A 374 -8.25 12.28 -13.51
C ASN A 374 -9.01 11.59 -14.65
N ALA A 375 -10.33 11.63 -14.60
CA ALA A 375 -11.19 11.00 -15.61
C ALA A 375 -11.06 11.64 -17.00
N ARG A 376 -10.79 12.95 -17.06
CA ARG A 376 -10.69 13.69 -18.34
C ARG A 376 -9.44 13.30 -19.13
N ASN A 377 -8.30 13.27 -18.44
CA ASN A 377 -7.01 12.97 -19.06
C ASN A 377 -6.62 11.49 -18.96
N LYS A 378 -7.49 10.67 -18.34
CA LYS A 378 -7.26 9.27 -17.98
C LYS A 378 -5.97 9.07 -17.19
N TYR A 379 -5.57 10.04 -16.37
CA TYR A 379 -4.38 9.89 -15.55
C TYR A 379 -4.69 9.12 -14.28
N ARG A 380 -3.72 8.30 -13.88
CA ARG A 380 -3.64 7.71 -12.56
C ARG A 380 -2.25 7.94 -12.01
N LEU A 381 -2.15 8.36 -10.76
CA LEU A 381 -0.89 8.47 -10.01
C LEU A 381 -1.04 7.75 -8.67
N ASP A 382 -0.30 6.66 -8.50
CA ASP A 382 -0.20 5.97 -7.22
C ASP A 382 0.79 6.71 -6.30
N ALA A 383 0.31 7.08 -5.12
CA ALA A 383 1.07 7.85 -4.14
C ALA A 383 1.03 7.18 -2.77
N THR A 384 2.09 7.39 -2.00
CA THR A 384 2.19 6.96 -0.60
C THR A 384 2.64 8.12 0.25
N PHE A 385 1.87 8.40 1.29
CA PHE A 385 2.13 9.41 2.29
C PHE A 385 2.39 8.72 3.62
N ASP A 386 3.33 9.26 4.39
CA ASP A 386 3.68 8.80 5.71
C ASP A 386 3.69 10.03 6.62
N VAL A 387 2.59 10.23 7.34
CA VAL A 387 2.27 11.46 8.06
C VAL A 387 2.06 11.19 9.55
N PRO A 388 2.11 12.20 10.42
CA PRO A 388 1.70 12.04 11.82
C PRO A 388 0.25 11.53 11.93
N ALA A 389 0.02 10.50 12.76
CA ALA A 389 -1.33 9.95 12.99
C ALA A 389 -2.09 10.81 14.01
N THR A 390 -3.28 11.32 13.68
CA THR A 390 -4.04 12.15 14.66
C THR A 390 -4.84 11.32 15.65
N SER A 391 -5.25 10.10 15.28
CA SER A 391 -6.00 9.21 16.16
C SER A 391 -5.11 8.34 17.08
N LEU A 392 -3.78 8.47 16.98
CA LEU A 392 -2.82 7.72 17.79
C LEU A 392 -1.82 8.71 18.44
N PRO A 393 -1.71 8.76 19.78
CA PRO A 393 -0.80 9.67 20.46
C PRO A 393 0.66 9.18 20.39
N ASP A 394 1.62 10.10 20.45
CA ASP A 394 3.04 9.77 20.57
C ASP A 394 3.33 9.08 21.91
N ARG A 395 4.27 8.12 21.94
CA ARG A 395 4.76 7.53 23.19
C ARG A 395 6.00 8.25 23.66
N TRP A 396 6.03 8.57 24.95
CA TRP A 396 7.15 9.21 25.60
C TRP A 396 7.76 8.23 26.60
N ILE A 397 9.04 7.97 26.46
CA ILE A 397 9.75 6.94 27.22
C ILE A 397 10.89 7.63 27.94
N GLN A 398 10.91 7.54 29.27
CA GLN A 398 12.10 7.85 30.02
C GLN A 398 12.97 6.60 30.06
N ARG A 399 14.22 6.74 29.64
CA ARG A 399 15.26 5.76 29.92
C ARG A 399 16.21 6.31 30.95
N THR A 400 16.55 5.49 31.93
CA THR A 400 17.64 5.78 32.85
C THR A 400 18.67 4.66 32.82
N GLY A 401 19.93 5.02 33.01
CA GLY A 401 21.05 4.12 33.19
C GLY A 401 22.00 4.66 34.24
N PRO A 402 22.84 3.84 34.87
CA PRO A 402 23.86 4.33 35.78
C PRO A 402 24.89 5.18 35.03
N LEU A 403 25.50 6.10 35.75
CA LEU A 403 26.63 6.88 35.26
C LEU A 403 27.78 5.95 34.82
N THR A 404 28.43 6.31 33.72
CA THR A 404 29.72 5.74 33.33
C THR A 404 30.79 6.04 34.38
N GLU A 405 31.89 5.28 34.40
CA GLU A 405 32.99 5.51 35.34
C GLU A 405 33.55 6.94 35.24
N THR A 406 33.65 7.47 34.01
CA THR A 406 34.06 8.86 33.75
C THR A 406 33.08 9.87 34.35
N GLU A 407 31.77 9.65 34.21
CA GLU A 407 30.75 10.52 34.79
C GLU A 407 30.73 10.45 36.32
N LEU A 408 30.92 9.27 36.90
CA LEU A 408 31.07 9.08 38.34
C LEU A 408 32.28 9.85 38.90
N GLN A 409 33.43 9.73 38.23
CA GLN A 409 34.64 10.46 38.63
C GLN A 409 34.44 11.98 38.54
N ARG A 410 33.74 12.48 37.51
CA ARG A 410 33.40 13.91 37.37
C ARG A 410 32.42 14.39 38.44
N CYS A 411 31.38 13.62 38.74
CA CYS A 411 30.46 13.89 39.84
C CYS A 411 31.19 13.91 41.21
N GLY A 412 32.27 13.12 41.34
CA GLY A 412 33.13 13.10 42.52
C GLY A 412 34.11 14.27 42.57
N SER A 413 34.72 14.66 41.44
CA SER A 413 35.76 15.70 41.36
C SER A 413 35.19 17.12 41.48
N ALA A 414 33.91 17.33 41.16
CA ALA A 414 33.24 18.63 41.26
C ALA A 414 32.57 18.88 42.63
N ARG A 415 32.88 18.08 43.66
CA ARG A 415 32.48 18.32 45.06
C ARG A 415 33.64 18.90 45.88
N PRO A 416 34.07 20.18 45.69
CA PRO A 416 34.64 20.87 46.82
C PRO A 416 33.51 20.98 47.85
N THR A 417 33.81 20.65 49.10
CA THR A 417 32.93 20.73 50.28
C THR A 417 32.47 22.16 50.63
N ALA A 418 32.39 23.07 49.66
CA ALA A 418 31.91 24.43 49.83
C ALA A 418 30.37 24.45 49.81
N GLY A 419 29.79 25.14 50.80
CA GLY A 419 28.35 25.19 51.06
C GLY A 419 27.51 25.53 49.83
N THR A 420 26.31 24.95 49.80
CA THR A 420 25.31 25.06 48.73
C THR A 420 25.06 26.54 48.37
N PRO A 421 25.44 27.00 47.17
CA PRO A 421 24.98 28.28 46.68
C PRO A 421 23.55 28.08 46.17
N ASP A 422 22.63 28.80 46.80
CA ASP A 422 21.30 29.09 46.27
C ASP A 422 21.47 29.78 44.90
N ASN A 423 20.97 29.15 43.83
CA ASN A 423 21.12 29.64 42.46
C ASN A 423 19.75 29.78 41.79
N GLY A 424 19.00 30.79 42.20
CA GLY A 424 18.26 31.57 41.21
C GLY A 424 19.26 32.28 40.30
N ALA A 425 19.73 31.63 39.22
CA ALA A 425 20.59 32.27 38.21
C ALA A 425 20.65 31.50 36.88
N GLY A 426 19.99 32.06 35.85
CA GLY A 426 20.54 32.23 34.49
C GLY A 426 20.67 31.02 33.53
N PRO A 427 20.12 31.09 32.29
CA PRO A 427 20.16 30.03 31.25
C PRO A 427 21.52 29.84 30.54
N ASP A 428 22.65 30.16 31.18
CA ASP A 428 23.91 30.47 30.48
C ASP A 428 24.92 29.30 30.45
N ARG A 429 24.61 28.14 31.04
CA ARG A 429 25.56 27.02 31.17
C ARG A 429 25.17 25.83 30.29
N ARG A 430 25.55 25.93 29.01
CA ARG A 430 25.35 24.91 27.96
C ARG A 430 26.13 23.60 28.22
N LEU A 431 25.39 22.49 28.13
CA LEU A 431 25.59 21.18 27.49
C LEU A 431 27.03 20.63 27.26
N ILE A 432 27.23 19.38 27.72
CA ILE A 432 28.34 18.48 27.35
C ILE A 432 27.73 17.26 26.62
N THR A 433 28.35 16.83 25.52
CA THR A 433 28.00 15.64 24.75
C THR A 433 28.34 14.35 25.50
N VAL A 434 27.43 13.37 25.49
CA VAL A 434 27.56 12.06 26.16
C VAL A 434 28.15 11.03 25.20
N ASP A 435 29.17 10.29 25.65
CA ASP A 435 29.70 9.11 24.96
C ASP A 435 28.73 7.92 25.08
N ALA A 436 28.72 7.01 24.11
CA ALA A 436 27.80 5.87 24.08
C ALA A 436 27.86 5.02 25.38
N PRO A 437 26.72 4.50 25.88
CA PRO A 437 26.69 3.77 27.14
C PRO A 437 27.51 2.46 27.09
N PRO A 438 28.16 2.05 28.20
CA PRO A 438 28.94 0.81 28.27
C PRO A 438 28.07 -0.42 28.03
N ALA A 439 28.59 -1.40 27.30
CA ALA A 439 27.91 -2.66 27.07
C ALA A 439 27.69 -3.45 28.39
N GLY A 440 26.49 -3.97 28.61
CA GLY A 440 26.18 -4.87 29.75
C GLY A 440 25.44 -4.23 30.93
N VAL A 441 25.08 -2.95 30.82
CA VAL A 441 24.41 -2.21 31.90
C VAL A 441 22.88 -2.29 31.76
N VAL A 442 22.19 -2.69 32.84
CA VAL A 442 20.73 -2.80 32.90
C VAL A 442 20.12 -1.39 32.90
N THR A 443 19.48 -0.99 31.80
CA THR A 443 18.73 0.26 31.71
C THR A 443 17.31 0.07 32.23
N ARG A 444 16.81 1.03 33.00
CA ARG A 444 15.39 1.08 33.39
C ARG A 444 14.62 1.85 32.32
N SER A 445 13.49 1.30 31.90
CA SER A 445 12.59 1.94 30.94
C SER A 445 11.24 2.15 31.59
N VAL A 446 10.74 3.39 31.59
CA VAL A 446 9.42 3.73 32.10
C VAL A 446 8.67 4.47 31.00
N LEU A 447 7.50 3.94 30.63
CA LEU A 447 6.56 4.67 29.79
C LEU A 447 6.01 5.83 30.63
N LEU A 448 6.23 7.06 30.16
CA LEU A 448 5.63 8.23 30.78
C LEU A 448 4.15 8.23 30.41
N ASN A 449 3.28 8.35 31.41
CA ASN A 449 1.82 8.27 31.23
C ASN A 449 1.36 9.17 30.06
N PRO A 450 0.35 8.73 29.28
CA PRO A 450 -0.17 9.46 28.12
C PRO A 450 -0.52 10.91 28.46
#